data_AF-A0A8J7NJX0-F1
#
_entry.id   AF-A0A8J7NJX0-F1
#
_cell.length_a   1.000
_cell.length_b   1.000
_cell.length_c   1.000
_cell.angle_alpha   90.00
_cell.angle_beta   90.00
_cell.angle_gamma   90.00
#
_symmetry.space_group_name_H-M   'P 1'
#
loop_
_entity.id
_entity.type
_entity.pdbx_description
1 polymer ?
#
loop_
_entity_poly.entity_id
_entity_poly.type
_entity_poly.pdbx_seq_one_letter_code
_entity_poly.pdbx_strand_id
1 'polypeptide(L)'
;MCGEKAAKQINLLPPSKDTVTRKIMADDIKSMLIECVKMSRCFSLQLDKSVDVVVLANSLVYVGYEFEGTSHEDFLFCKPLPTGPTGEHIFQLLNEFIKENGIDWIKCVGVCTDGARAMTSRHSGVNARIREVAPDMKWTHCNIHHEALAVKKMPDDLKSVRLCCELYQGSNN
;
A
#
# COMPACT_ATOMS: atom_id res chain seq x y z
N MET A 1 3.60 -8.52 -21.30
CA MET A 1 3.70 -9.74 -20.48
C MET A 1 4.91 -9.67 -19.55
N CYS A 2 4.81 -8.96 -18.42
CA CYS A 2 5.79 -9.09 -17.32
C CYS A 2 5.32 -10.09 -16.24
N GLY A 3 4.02 -10.42 -16.20
CA GLY A 3 3.45 -11.40 -15.26
C GLY A 3 3.42 -12.85 -15.74
N GLU A 4 3.24 -13.14 -17.04
CA GLU A 4 3.03 -14.52 -17.49
C GLU A 4 4.27 -15.42 -17.37
N LYS A 5 5.48 -14.85 -17.51
CA LYS A 5 6.73 -15.59 -17.31
C LYS A 5 7.02 -15.82 -15.82
N ALA A 6 6.69 -14.86 -14.95
CA ALA A 6 6.84 -15.00 -13.50
C ALA A 6 5.79 -15.97 -12.91
N ALA A 7 4.53 -15.85 -13.33
CA ALA A 7 3.42 -16.71 -12.87
C ALA A 7 3.62 -18.18 -13.29
N LYS A 8 4.18 -18.43 -14.48
CA LYS A 8 4.53 -19.80 -14.91
C LYS A 8 5.70 -20.39 -14.12
N GLN A 9 6.64 -19.57 -13.63
CA GLN A 9 7.77 -20.03 -12.80
C GLN A 9 7.32 -20.33 -11.36
N ILE A 10 6.41 -19.52 -10.80
CA ILE A 10 5.88 -19.70 -9.43
C ILE A 10 5.11 -21.03 -9.28
N ASN A 11 4.34 -21.42 -10.30
CA ASN A 11 3.59 -22.69 -10.30
C ASN A 11 4.45 -23.95 -10.52
N LEU A 12 5.73 -23.79 -10.90
CA LEU A 12 6.66 -24.90 -11.13
C LEU A 12 7.55 -25.21 -9.92
N LEU A 13 7.49 -24.40 -8.86
CA LEU A 13 8.39 -24.51 -7.72
C LEU A 13 7.72 -25.27 -6.56
N PRO A 14 8.33 -26.36 -6.04
CA PRO A 14 7.84 -26.99 -4.82
C PRO A 14 7.92 -25.99 -3.65
N PRO A 15 7.00 -26.04 -2.67
CA PRO A 15 7.05 -25.19 -1.49
C PRO A 15 8.33 -25.49 -0.70
N SER A 16 9.39 -24.72 -0.95
CA SER A 16 10.67 -24.88 -0.29
C SER A 16 10.53 -24.54 1.19
N LYS A 17 10.93 -25.48 2.06
CA LYS A 17 10.95 -25.30 3.52
C LYS A 17 12.06 -24.34 3.96
N ASP A 18 13.02 -24.03 3.10
CA ASP A 18 14.18 -23.21 3.42
C ASP A 18 13.90 -21.70 3.40
N THR A 19 14.37 -21.00 4.43
CA THR A 19 14.16 -19.57 4.65
C THR A 19 15.00 -18.71 3.72
N VAL A 20 16.18 -19.19 3.31
CA VAL A 20 17.06 -18.46 2.37
C VAL A 20 16.43 -18.41 0.99
N THR A 21 15.94 -19.56 0.51
CA THR A 21 15.24 -19.67 -0.79
C THR A 21 14.02 -18.74 -0.86
N ARG A 22 13.19 -18.69 0.19
CA ARG A 22 12.02 -17.78 0.23
C ARG A 22 12.42 -16.31 0.18
N LYS A 23 13.50 -15.93 0.83
CA LYS A 23 13.97 -14.54 0.84
C LYS A 23 14.43 -14.09 -0.54
N ILE A 24 15.20 -14.93 -1.25
CA ILE A 24 15.65 -14.62 -2.62
C ILE A 24 14.46 -14.43 -3.55
N MET A 25 13.47 -15.33 -3.49
CA MET A 25 12.25 -15.20 -4.31
C MET A 25 11.46 -13.93 -3.99
N ALA A 26 11.37 -13.55 -2.71
CA ALA A 26 10.70 -12.32 -2.30
C ALA A 26 11.45 -11.07 -2.79
N ASP A 27 12.79 -11.08 -2.72
CA ASP A 27 13.64 -10.00 -3.19
C ASP A 27 13.57 -9.86 -4.73
N ASP A 28 13.48 -10.97 -5.47
CA ASP A 28 13.28 -10.98 -6.92
C ASP A 28 11.91 -10.40 -7.30
N ILE A 29 10.82 -10.85 -6.65
CA ILE A 29 9.47 -10.33 -6.88
C ILE A 29 9.41 -8.84 -6.58
N LYS A 30 10.00 -8.41 -5.46
CA LYS A 30 10.10 -6.99 -5.11
C LYS A 30 10.85 -6.21 -6.19
N SER A 31 11.99 -6.71 -6.66
CA SER A 31 12.78 -6.04 -7.69
C SER A 31 12.00 -5.88 -8.99
N MET A 32 11.27 -6.93 -9.41
CA MET A 32 10.39 -6.86 -10.58
C MET A 32 9.29 -5.79 -10.43
N LEU A 33 8.63 -5.73 -9.26
CA LEU A 33 7.62 -4.72 -8.97
C LEU A 33 8.23 -3.30 -9.04
N ILE A 34 9.39 -3.08 -8.40
CA ILE A 34 10.07 -1.78 -8.41
C ILE A 34 10.40 -1.34 -9.84
N GLU A 35 10.89 -2.24 -10.69
CA GLU A 35 11.16 -1.91 -12.09
C GLU A 35 9.88 -1.56 -12.87
N CYS A 36 8.77 -2.26 -12.63
CA CYS A 36 7.48 -1.91 -13.22
C CYS A 36 7.01 -0.52 -12.79
N VAL A 37 7.14 -0.18 -11.50
CA VAL A 37 6.80 1.15 -10.97
C VAL A 37 7.72 2.24 -11.53
N LYS A 38 9.00 1.96 -11.75
CA LYS A 38 9.91 2.92 -12.40
C LYS A 38 9.56 3.16 -13.86
N MET A 39 9.18 2.11 -14.58
CA MET A 39 8.79 2.18 -15.99
C MET A 39 7.43 2.84 -16.18
N SER A 40 6.58 2.86 -15.15
CA SER A 40 5.28 3.52 -15.22
C SER A 40 5.43 5.03 -15.48
N ARG A 41 4.39 5.60 -16.09
CA ARG A 41 4.28 7.05 -16.28
C ARG A 41 4.02 7.76 -14.95
N CYS A 42 3.20 7.15 -14.12
CA CYS A 42 2.83 7.62 -12.80
C CYS A 42 2.47 6.45 -11.87
N PHE A 43 2.50 6.73 -10.58
CA PHE A 43 2.05 5.80 -9.56
C PHE A 43 1.27 6.53 -8.45
N SER A 44 0.56 5.76 -7.64
CA SER A 44 -0.10 6.19 -6.43
C SER A 44 0.28 5.31 -5.25
N LEU A 45 0.17 5.82 -4.04
CA LEU A 45 0.43 5.07 -2.81
C LEU A 45 -0.84 4.96 -1.98
N GLN A 46 -1.10 3.78 -1.42
CA GLN A 46 -2.10 3.60 -0.39
C GLN A 46 -1.41 3.18 0.90
N LEU A 47 -1.59 3.98 1.95
CA LEU A 47 -1.00 3.75 3.25
C LEU A 47 -2.08 3.29 4.21
N ASP A 48 -1.85 2.12 4.80
CA ASP A 48 -2.69 1.57 5.83
C ASP A 48 -1.87 1.22 7.09
N LYS A 49 -2.53 1.25 8.24
CA LYS A 49 -1.95 0.89 9.52
C LYS A 49 -2.55 -0.42 10.01
N SER A 50 -1.73 -1.46 10.11
CA SER A 50 -2.10 -2.68 10.83
C SER A 50 -1.53 -2.68 12.25
N VAL A 51 -2.15 -3.47 13.13
CA VAL A 51 -1.60 -3.81 14.44
C VAL A 51 -1.32 -5.30 14.43
N ASP A 52 -0.11 -5.69 14.82
CA ASP A 52 0.25 -7.10 14.95
C ASP A 52 -0.35 -7.73 16.22
N VAL A 53 -0.17 -9.04 16.35
CA VAL A 53 -0.62 -9.83 17.52
C VAL A 53 0.04 -9.41 18.85
N VAL A 54 1.16 -8.69 18.78
CA VAL A 54 1.94 -8.15 19.91
C VAL A 54 1.64 -6.66 20.13
N VAL A 55 0.63 -6.10 19.45
CA VAL A 55 0.18 -4.70 19.53
C VAL A 55 1.23 -3.70 18.98
N LEU A 56 2.18 -4.16 18.16
CA LEU A 56 3.08 -3.28 17.41
C LEU A 56 2.36 -2.81 16.13
N ALA A 57 2.35 -1.50 15.91
CA ALA A 57 1.79 -0.94 14.70
C ALA A 57 2.74 -1.16 13.53
N ASN A 58 2.22 -1.50 12.36
CA ASN A 58 2.97 -1.58 11.11
C ASN A 58 2.36 -0.64 10.07
N SER A 59 3.21 -0.04 9.24
CA SER A 59 2.79 0.67 8.03
C SER A 59 2.76 -0.34 6.89
N LEU A 60 1.58 -0.59 6.34
CA LEU A 60 1.37 -1.31 5.11
C LEU A 60 1.29 -0.30 3.97
N VAL A 61 2.08 -0.50 2.93
CA VAL A 61 2.11 0.40 1.77
C VAL A 61 1.84 -0.42 0.53
N TYR A 62 0.83 0.01 -0.23
CA TYR A 62 0.49 -0.52 -1.54
C TYR A 62 0.82 0.52 -2.61
N VAL A 63 1.16 0.07 -3.80
CA VAL A 63 1.44 0.92 -4.95
C VAL A 63 0.44 0.62 -6.06
N GLY A 64 -0.23 1.65 -6.54
CA GLY A 64 -0.99 1.62 -7.78
C GLY A 64 -0.14 2.17 -8.92
N TYR A 65 -0.05 1.48 -10.06
CA TYR A 65 0.76 1.94 -11.19
C TYR A 65 0.20 1.45 -12.52
N GLU A 66 0.57 2.13 -13.60
CA GLU A 66 0.22 1.71 -14.96
C GLU A 66 1.39 0.96 -15.59
N PHE A 67 1.12 -0.23 -16.11
CA PHE A 67 2.11 -1.02 -16.84
C PHE A 67 1.45 -1.72 -18.03
N GLU A 68 2.03 -1.56 -19.22
CA GLU A 68 1.51 -2.08 -20.51
C GLU A 68 0.05 -1.65 -20.80
N GLY A 69 -0.34 -0.44 -20.38
CA GLY A 69 -1.70 0.10 -20.62
C GLY A 69 -2.76 -0.43 -19.66
N THR A 70 -2.38 -1.21 -18.65
CA THR A 70 -3.27 -1.72 -17.61
C THR A 70 -2.86 -1.15 -16.26
N SER A 71 -3.84 -0.85 -15.41
CA SER A 71 -3.60 -0.45 -14.02
C SER A 71 -3.41 -1.68 -13.13
N HIS A 72 -2.38 -1.64 -12.30
CA HIS A 72 -2.04 -2.68 -11.33
C HIS A 72 -2.00 -2.06 -9.93
N GLU A 73 -2.31 -2.86 -8.93
CA GLU A 73 -2.15 -2.51 -7.52
C GLU A 73 -1.48 -3.67 -6.80
N ASP A 74 -0.33 -3.41 -6.19
CA ASP A 74 0.47 -4.44 -5.52
C ASP A 74 0.96 -3.97 -4.16
N PHE A 75 1.23 -4.94 -3.30
CA PHE A 75 1.86 -4.70 -2.01
C PHE A 75 3.31 -4.29 -2.20
N LEU A 76 3.67 -3.10 -1.69
CA LEU A 76 5.01 -2.53 -1.86
C LEU A 76 5.94 -2.91 -0.71
N PHE A 77 5.54 -2.60 0.52
CA PHE A 77 6.29 -3.00 1.72
C PHE A 77 5.45 -2.92 3.00
N CYS A 78 5.95 -3.60 4.05
CA CYS A 78 5.50 -3.47 5.43
C CYS A 78 6.71 -3.12 6.30
N LYS A 79 6.62 -2.04 7.08
CA LYS A 79 7.65 -1.66 8.07
C LYS A 79 7.01 -1.37 9.42
N PRO A 80 7.67 -1.75 10.53
CA PRO A 80 7.19 -1.45 11.86
C PRO A 80 7.17 0.05 12.13
N LEU A 81 6.18 0.48 12.91
CA LEU A 81 6.00 1.83 13.39
C LEU A 81 6.19 1.87 14.91
N PRO A 82 6.83 2.92 15.45
CA PRO A 82 6.90 3.15 16.88
C PRO A 82 5.51 3.47 17.44
N THR A 83 5.37 3.38 18.77
CA THR A 83 4.16 3.80 19.47
C THR A 83 3.90 5.29 19.24
N GLY A 84 2.73 5.64 18.69
CA GLY A 84 2.35 7.02 18.37
C GLY A 84 3.15 7.62 17.20
N PRO A 85 3.15 6.99 16.01
CA PRO A 85 3.97 7.44 14.90
C PRO A 85 3.53 8.82 14.41
N THR A 86 4.50 9.71 14.24
CA THR A 86 4.27 11.05 13.67
C THR A 86 4.22 10.97 12.14
N GLY A 87 3.59 11.97 11.51
CA GLY A 87 3.59 12.06 10.04
C GLY A 87 5.00 12.20 9.45
N GLU A 88 5.93 12.76 10.22
CA GLU A 88 7.35 12.83 9.85
C GLU A 88 7.99 11.45 9.77
N HIS A 89 7.81 10.63 10.79
CA HIS A 89 8.43 9.32 10.84
C HIS A 89 7.89 8.40 9.74
N ILE A 90 6.57 8.43 9.49
CA ILE A 90 5.95 7.67 8.41
C ILE A 90 6.48 8.16 7.05
N PHE A 91 6.59 9.47 6.85
CA PHE A 91 7.17 10.04 5.62
C PHE A 91 8.63 9.62 5.43
N GLN A 92 9.45 9.62 6.48
CA GLN A 92 10.84 9.18 6.40
C GLN A 92 10.94 7.73 5.93
N LEU A 93 10.14 6.82 6.49
CA LEU A 93 10.11 5.41 6.07
C LEU A 93 9.75 5.25 4.59
N LEU A 94 8.77 6.02 4.10
CA LEU A 94 8.40 6.04 2.67
C LEU A 94 9.54 6.60 1.83
N ASN A 95 10.09 7.75 2.23
CA ASN A 95 11.09 8.47 1.47
C ASN A 95 12.40 7.69 1.36
N GLU A 96 12.83 7.03 2.43
CA GLU A 96 13.95 6.09 2.43
C GLU A 96 13.69 4.97 1.44
N PHE A 97 12.54 4.30 1.51
CA PHE A 97 12.23 3.22 0.58
C PHE A 97 12.22 3.70 -0.87
N ILE A 98 11.53 4.80 -1.17
CA ILE A 98 11.42 5.35 -2.54
C ILE A 98 12.80 5.72 -3.09
N LYS A 99 13.65 6.38 -2.28
CA LYS A 99 15.01 6.78 -2.69
C LYS A 99 15.95 5.59 -2.83
N GLU A 100 15.96 4.66 -1.88
CA GLU A 100 16.79 3.44 -1.92
C GLU A 100 16.49 2.61 -3.16
N ASN A 101 15.23 2.57 -3.58
CA ASN A 101 14.80 1.81 -4.74
C ASN A 101 14.85 2.65 -6.03
N GLY A 102 15.30 3.91 -6.00
CA GLY A 102 15.42 4.76 -7.18
C GLY A 102 14.09 5.09 -7.88
N ILE A 103 13.00 5.15 -7.12
CA ILE A 103 11.69 5.58 -7.62
C ILE A 103 11.63 7.11 -7.56
N ASP A 104 11.13 7.74 -8.62
CA ASP A 104 11.02 9.20 -8.71
C ASP A 104 9.70 9.68 -8.09
N TRP A 105 9.78 10.44 -7.00
CA TRP A 105 8.62 11.04 -6.34
C TRP A 105 7.78 11.92 -7.27
N ILE A 106 8.36 12.54 -8.30
CA ILE A 106 7.63 13.40 -9.25
C ILE A 106 6.54 12.61 -9.98
N LYS A 107 6.72 11.28 -10.13
CA LYS A 107 5.72 10.40 -10.74
C LYS A 107 4.57 10.04 -9.80
N CYS A 108 4.64 10.39 -8.52
CA CYS A 108 3.57 10.12 -7.55
C CYS A 108 2.41 11.11 -7.75
N VAL A 109 1.29 10.62 -8.27
CA VAL A 109 0.11 11.46 -8.58
C VAL A 109 -1.03 11.29 -7.58
N GLY A 110 -0.99 10.25 -6.74
CA GLY A 110 -2.07 9.91 -5.82
C GLY A 110 -1.57 9.35 -4.49
N VAL A 111 -2.20 9.75 -3.39
CA VAL A 111 -1.98 9.17 -2.06
C VAL A 111 -3.32 8.92 -1.38
N CYS A 112 -3.53 7.69 -0.92
CA CYS A 112 -4.73 7.25 -0.22
C CYS A 112 -4.37 6.93 1.24
N THR A 113 -5.05 7.54 2.22
CA THR A 113 -4.80 7.26 3.67
C THR A 113 -6.09 7.24 4.50
N ASP A 114 -6.05 6.65 5.69
CA ASP A 114 -7.16 6.50 6.66
C ASP A 114 -7.70 7.79 7.31
N GLY A 115 -7.22 8.96 6.87
CA GLY A 115 -7.64 10.24 7.43
C GLY A 115 -7.04 10.60 8.80
N ALA A 116 -6.23 9.74 9.42
CA ALA A 116 -5.66 9.99 10.75
C ALA A 116 -4.85 11.29 10.78
N ARG A 117 -4.78 11.94 11.96
CA ARG A 117 -4.08 13.23 12.14
C ARG A 117 -2.63 13.20 11.67
N ALA A 118 -1.93 12.08 11.87
CA ALA A 118 -0.56 11.88 11.41
C ALA A 118 -0.44 11.90 9.88
N MET A 119 -1.50 11.56 9.15
CA MET A 119 -1.53 11.56 7.68
C MET A 119 -1.99 12.91 7.13
N THR A 120 -3.07 13.47 7.67
CA THR A 120 -3.82 14.59 7.07
C THR A 120 -3.53 15.97 7.66
N SER A 121 -2.74 16.06 8.73
CA SER A 121 -2.37 17.36 9.32
C SER A 121 -1.80 18.31 8.25
N ARG A 122 -2.35 19.53 8.20
CA ARG A 122 -2.08 20.52 7.14
C ARG A 122 -0.60 20.82 6.92
N HIS A 123 0.18 20.84 8.00
CA HIS A 123 1.60 21.25 7.96
C HIS A 123 2.56 20.12 8.36
N SER A 124 2.09 19.15 9.13
CA SER A 124 2.95 18.10 9.70
C SER A 124 2.56 16.69 9.32
N GLY A 125 1.48 16.52 8.56
CA GLY A 125 0.99 15.24 8.11
C GLY A 125 1.83 14.67 6.97
N VAL A 126 1.76 13.34 6.79
CA VAL A 126 2.41 12.64 5.67
C VAL A 126 2.05 13.30 4.32
N ASN A 127 0.78 13.63 4.12
CA ASN A 127 0.31 14.22 2.86
C ASN A 127 0.94 15.59 2.56
N ALA A 128 1.17 16.40 3.60
CA ALA A 128 1.82 17.69 3.46
C ALA A 128 3.28 17.52 3.01
N ARG A 129 3.98 16.58 3.62
CA ARG A 129 5.38 16.26 3.34
C ARG A 129 5.58 15.62 1.97
N ILE A 130 4.70 14.69 1.57
CA ILE A 130 4.75 14.11 0.22
C ILE A 130 4.54 15.20 -0.84
N ARG A 131 3.66 16.17 -0.60
CA ARG A 131 3.44 17.27 -1.56
C ARG A 131 4.68 18.14 -1.79
N GLU A 132 5.62 18.19 -0.84
CA GLU A 132 6.89 18.90 -1.02
C GLU A 132 7.82 18.22 -2.04
N VAL A 133 7.74 16.89 -2.16
CA VAL A 133 8.56 16.10 -3.10
C VAL A 133 7.79 15.65 -4.35
N ALA A 134 6.46 15.67 -4.30
CA ALA A 134 5.53 15.32 -5.36
C ALA A 134 4.40 16.36 -5.44
N PRO A 135 4.64 17.54 -6.04
CA PRO A 135 3.69 18.66 -6.01
C PRO A 135 2.32 18.37 -6.65
N ASP A 136 2.30 17.50 -7.66
CA ASP A 136 1.08 17.13 -8.40
C ASP A 136 0.21 16.09 -7.68
N MET A 137 0.72 15.51 -6.59
CA MET A 137 0.04 14.49 -5.81
C MET A 137 -1.32 14.99 -5.28
N LYS A 138 -2.36 14.18 -5.50
CA LYS A 138 -3.69 14.35 -4.93
C LYS A 138 -3.91 13.35 -3.79
N TRP A 139 -4.47 13.84 -2.70
CA TRP A 139 -4.84 12.99 -1.57
C TRP A 139 -6.31 12.59 -1.65
N THR A 140 -6.59 11.31 -1.40
CA THR A 140 -7.93 10.76 -1.21
C THR A 140 -8.03 10.07 0.15
N HIS A 141 -9.20 10.14 0.77
CA HIS A 141 -9.48 9.38 1.98
C HIS A 141 -9.72 7.91 1.59
N CYS A 142 -9.20 6.97 2.38
CA CYS A 142 -9.43 5.55 2.16
C CYS A 142 -10.92 5.22 2.37
N ASN A 143 -11.61 4.82 1.30
CA ASN A 143 -13.03 4.50 1.32
C ASN A 143 -13.34 3.28 2.19
N ILE A 144 -12.47 2.27 2.19
CA ILE A 144 -12.63 1.06 3.00
C ILE A 144 -12.67 1.41 4.50
N HIS A 145 -11.76 2.28 4.93
CA HIS A 145 -11.77 2.80 6.31
C HIS A 145 -13.00 3.66 6.59
N HIS A 146 -13.39 4.52 5.65
CA HIS A 146 -14.57 5.36 5.80
C HIS A 146 -15.86 4.56 5.93
N GLU A 147 -16.05 3.53 5.09
CA GLU A 147 -17.17 2.60 5.13
C GLU A 147 -17.18 1.79 6.42
N ALA A 148 -16.04 1.22 6.82
CA ALA A 148 -15.93 0.48 8.09
C ALA A 148 -16.29 1.36 9.31
N LEU A 149 -15.90 2.65 9.29
CA LEU A 149 -16.25 3.62 10.32
C LEU A 149 -17.74 3.98 10.30
N ALA A 150 -18.34 4.15 9.11
CA ALA A 150 -19.77 4.39 8.97
C ALA A 150 -20.57 3.22 9.54
N VAL A 151 -20.18 1.98 9.22
CA VAL A 151 -20.80 0.76 9.75
C VAL A 151 -20.69 0.65 11.27
N LYS A 152 -19.52 1.00 11.85
CA LYS A 152 -19.36 1.01 13.33
C LYS A 152 -20.32 1.97 14.03
N LYS A 153 -20.72 3.05 13.37
CA LYS A 153 -21.64 4.07 13.91
C LYS A 153 -23.12 3.77 13.61
N MET A 154 -23.42 2.71 12.87
CA MET A 154 -24.81 2.31 12.61
C MET A 154 -25.46 1.66 13.84
N PRO A 155 -26.77 1.90 14.07
CA PRO A 155 -27.57 1.15 15.04
C PRO A 155 -27.47 -0.36 14.81
N ASP A 156 -27.55 -1.15 15.88
CA ASP A 156 -27.37 -2.60 15.83
C ASP A 156 -28.35 -3.29 14.86
N ASP A 157 -29.57 -2.76 14.73
CA ASP A 157 -30.62 -3.26 13.84
C ASP A 157 -30.26 -3.17 12.34
N LEU A 158 -29.30 -2.30 11.98
CA LEU A 158 -28.83 -2.10 10.60
C LEU A 158 -27.48 -2.77 10.32
N LYS A 159 -26.84 -3.40 11.31
CA LYS A 159 -25.55 -4.10 11.14
C LYS A 159 -25.67 -5.43 10.38
N SER A 160 -26.89 -5.95 10.20
CA SER A 160 -27.17 -7.17 9.41
C SER A 160 -26.85 -7.01 7.90
N VAL A 161 -26.77 -5.78 7.39
CA VAL A 161 -26.38 -5.45 6.00
C VAL A 161 -24.87 -5.61 5.77
N ARG A 162 -24.08 -5.90 6.82
CA ARG A 162 -22.62 -6.13 6.76
C ARG A 162 -22.19 -7.17 5.73
N LEU A 163 -23.06 -8.13 5.38
CA LEU A 163 -22.73 -9.23 4.47
C LEU A 163 -22.61 -8.80 2.99
N CYS A 164 -23.23 -7.69 2.56
CA CYS A 164 -23.21 -7.33 1.13
C CYS A 164 -21.89 -6.71 0.65
N CYS A 165 -21.15 -6.00 1.50
CA CYS A 165 -19.86 -5.40 1.11
C CYS A 165 -18.72 -6.42 1.08
N GLU A 166 -18.69 -7.38 2.02
CA GLU A 166 -17.68 -8.44 2.02
C GLU A 166 -17.90 -9.44 0.86
N LEU A 167 -19.16 -9.71 0.47
CA LEU A 167 -19.47 -10.64 -0.63
C LEU A 167 -19.18 -10.09 -2.04
N TYR A 168 -19.15 -8.77 -2.24
CA TYR A 168 -18.78 -8.19 -3.55
C TYR A 168 -17.28 -8.34 -3.87
N GLN A 169 -16.44 -8.58 -2.86
CA GLN A 169 -15.02 -8.91 -3.05
C GLN A 169 -14.77 -10.42 -3.26
N GLY A 170 -15.77 -11.27 -3.00
CA GLY A 170 -15.70 -12.72 -3.19
C GLY A 170 -16.41 -13.26 -4.44
N SER A 171 -16.97 -12.38 -5.28
CA SER A 171 -17.82 -12.77 -6.43
C SER A 171 -17.29 -12.34 -7.80
N ASN A 172 -15.99 -12.02 -7.89
CA ASN A 172 -15.25 -12.05 -9.15
C ASN A 172 -14.15 -13.12 -9.07
N ASN A 173 -14.57 -14.39 -9.18
CA ASN A 173 -13.72 -15.52 -9.52
C ASN A 173 -14.45 -16.37 -10.56
#